data_AF-A0A7R9A0Z6-F1
#
_entry.id   AF-A0A7R9A0Z6-F1
#
_cell.length_a   1.000
_cell.length_b   1.000
_cell.length_c   1.000
_cell.angle_alpha   90.00
_cell.angle_beta   90.00
_cell.angle_gamma   90.00
#
_symmetry.space_group_name_H-M   'P 1'
#
loop_
_entity.id
_entity.type
_entity.pdbx_description
1 polymer ?
#
loop_
_entity_poly.entity_id
_entity_poly.type
_entity_poly.pdbx_seq_one_letter_code
_entity_poly.pdbx_strand_id
1 'polypeptide(L)'
;MAKKSLIAREVKRQKMVAKYAELRAQLKKEGKWDELDKLPKNSSAVRLHNRCLLTGRPKGYMRKFGINRVTFRQMALDDYLTRLRNAQKAGHRTVVIPSSKMKKGITEILYDQGYILKYKFDDEEGIGGVIRIAIKYDPVTKEP
;
A
#
# COMPACT_ATOMS: atom_id res chain seq x y z
N MET A 1 -12.85 -11.70 -0.69
CA MET A 1 -12.11 -10.80 0.24
C MET A 1 -11.70 -11.58 1.48
N ALA A 2 -10.70 -11.13 2.24
CA ALA A 2 -10.31 -11.78 3.50
C ALA A 2 -11.32 -11.47 4.63
N LYS A 3 -11.40 -12.35 5.64
CA LYS A 3 -12.21 -12.11 6.85
C LYS A 3 -11.66 -10.89 7.60
N LYS A 4 -12.55 -9.96 8.01
CA LYS A 4 -12.18 -8.75 8.78
C LYS A 4 -11.38 -9.08 10.05
N SER A 5 -11.74 -10.16 10.74
CA SER A 5 -11.03 -10.66 11.91
C SER A 5 -9.56 -11.02 11.65
N LEU A 6 -9.25 -11.55 10.46
CA LEU A 6 -7.87 -11.89 10.08
C LEU A 6 -7.03 -10.64 9.77
N ILE A 7 -7.65 -9.61 9.19
CA ILE A 7 -7.00 -8.31 8.94
C ILE A 7 -6.70 -7.65 10.29
N ALA A 8 -7.69 -7.57 11.19
CA ALA A 8 -7.53 -7.03 12.52
C ALA A 8 -6.46 -7.78 13.34
N ARG A 9 -6.36 -9.11 13.16
CA ARG A 9 -5.30 -9.91 13.80
C ARG A 9 -3.91 -9.50 13.34
N GLU A 10 -3.73 -9.20 12.06
CA GLU A 10 -2.44 -8.74 11.53
C GLU A 10 -2.09 -7.36 12.07
N VAL A 11 -3.05 -6.43 12.10
CA VAL A 11 -2.87 -5.09 12.70
C VAL A 11 -2.48 -5.19 14.18
N LYS A 12 -3.12 -6.09 14.94
CA LYS A 12 -2.75 -6.36 16.33
C LYS A 12 -1.32 -6.89 16.45
N ARG A 13 -0.89 -7.78 15.56
CA ARG A 13 0.50 -8.27 15.54
C ARG A 13 1.48 -7.16 15.22
N GLN A 14 1.21 -6.32 14.22
CA GLN A 14 2.06 -5.17 13.87
C GLN A 14 2.26 -4.22 15.06
N LYS A 15 1.18 -3.87 15.76
CA LYS A 15 1.24 -3.04 16.97
C LYS A 15 2.09 -3.67 18.08
N MET A 16 1.94 -4.99 18.29
CA MET A 16 2.73 -5.72 19.27
C MET A 16 4.21 -5.78 18.88
N VAL A 17 4.53 -6.04 17.62
CA VAL A 17 5.91 -6.04 17.12
C VAL A 17 6.54 -4.67 17.32
N ALA A 18 5.84 -3.58 17.00
CA ALA A 18 6.32 -2.22 17.20
C ALA A 18 6.62 -1.94 18.69
N LYS A 19 5.71 -2.33 19.60
CA LYS A 19 5.88 -2.14 21.05
C LYS A 19 7.12 -2.84 21.62
N TYR A 20 7.45 -4.03 21.13
CA TYR A 20 8.54 -4.84 21.66
C TYR A 20 9.79 -4.85 20.77
N ALA A 21 9.85 -4.00 19.74
CA ALA A 21 10.95 -4.00 18.76
C ALA A 21 12.29 -3.71 19.42
N GLU A 22 12.35 -2.65 20.24
CA GLU A 22 13.56 -2.20 20.91
C GLU A 22 14.05 -3.20 21.96
N LEU A 23 13.14 -3.64 22.84
CA LEU A 23 13.44 -4.63 23.88
C LEU A 23 13.98 -5.94 23.28
N ARG A 24 13.38 -6.43 22.18
CA ARG A 24 13.87 -7.63 21.50
C ARG A 24 15.22 -7.42 20.83
N ALA A 25 15.52 -6.21 20.34
CA ALA A 25 16.81 -5.89 19.77
C ALA A 25 17.91 -5.85 20.84
N GLN A 26 17.61 -5.29 22.02
CA GLN A 26 18.50 -5.28 23.18
C GLN A 26 18.79 -6.70 23.67
N LEU A 27 17.75 -7.50 23.94
CA LEU A 27 17.91 -8.88 24.41
C LEU A 27 18.68 -9.79 23.43
N LYS A 28 18.53 -9.55 22.12
CA LYS A 28 19.34 -10.25 21.09
C LYS A 28 20.81 -9.83 21.10
N LYS A 29 21.12 -8.57 21.38
CA LYS A 29 22.51 -8.09 21.51
C LYS A 29 23.17 -8.64 22.77
N GLU A 30 22.42 -8.72 23.87
CA GLU A 30 22.90 -9.25 25.15
C GLU A 30 22.98 -10.78 25.19
N GLY A 31 22.37 -11.49 24.22
CA GLY A 31 22.41 -12.95 24.15
C GLY A 31 21.55 -13.66 25.20
N LYS A 32 20.61 -12.95 25.85
CA LYS A 32 19.69 -13.52 26.85
C LYS A 32 18.50 -14.22 26.17
N TRP A 33 18.71 -15.45 25.74
CA TRP A 33 17.70 -16.23 25.02
C TRP A 33 16.49 -16.61 25.90
N ASP A 34 16.70 -16.91 27.18
CA ASP A 34 15.63 -17.30 28.11
C ASP A 34 14.62 -16.16 28.35
N GLU A 35 15.10 -14.92 28.44
CA GLU A 35 14.24 -13.74 28.57
C GLU A 35 13.53 -13.39 27.25
N LEU A 36 14.17 -13.68 26.12
CA LEU A 36 13.59 -13.48 24.80
C LEU A 36 12.39 -14.41 24.54
N ASP A 37 12.42 -15.62 25.09
CA ASP A 37 11.36 -16.62 24.95
C ASP A 37 10.16 -16.37 25.88
N LYS A 38 10.37 -15.67 27.01
CA LYS A 38 9.28 -15.20 27.88
C LYS A 38 8.39 -14.14 27.22
N LEU A 39 8.87 -13.48 26.16
CA LEU A 39 8.10 -12.46 25.46
C LEU A 39 6.90 -13.04 24.71
N PRO A 40 5.82 -12.24 24.52
CA PRO A 40 4.64 -12.70 23.79
C PRO A 40 5.02 -13.21 22.39
N LYS A 41 4.58 -14.40 22.01
CA LYS A 41 4.89 -15.02 20.71
C LYS A 41 4.59 -14.09 19.51
N ASN A 42 3.50 -13.33 19.55
CA ASN A 42 3.10 -12.41 18.48
C ASN A 42 3.95 -11.12 18.41
N SER A 43 4.87 -10.89 19.36
CA SER A 43 5.83 -9.78 19.33
C SER A 43 6.97 -10.00 18.33
N SER A 44 7.15 -11.22 17.84
CA SER A 44 8.19 -11.54 16.86
C SER A 44 7.81 -11.08 15.46
N ALA A 45 8.69 -10.30 14.83
CA ALA A 45 8.53 -9.82 13.45
C ALA A 45 8.41 -10.96 12.41
N VAL A 46 8.96 -12.14 12.71
CA VAL A 46 8.89 -13.33 11.82
C VAL A 46 7.45 -13.80 11.60
N ARG A 47 6.53 -13.48 12.52
CA ARG A 47 5.11 -13.87 12.43
C ARG A 47 4.26 -12.90 11.61
N LEU A 48 4.83 -11.80 11.13
CA LEU A 48 4.12 -10.86 10.27
C LEU A 48 3.97 -11.46 8.87
N HIS A 49 2.77 -11.33 8.31
CA HIS A 49 2.48 -11.74 6.94
C HIS A 49 2.07 -10.54 6.10
N ASN A 50 2.70 -10.41 4.95
CA ASN A 50 2.31 -9.41 3.96
C ASN A 50 0.92 -9.74 3.41
N ARG A 51 -0.01 -8.79 3.55
CA ARG A 51 -1.37 -8.88 3.03
C ARG A 51 -1.62 -7.75 2.07
N CYS A 52 -2.43 -8.02 1.06
CA CYS A 52 -2.91 -6.98 0.14
C CYS A 52 -3.64 -5.88 0.91
N LEU A 53 -3.25 -4.61 0.69
CA LEU A 53 -3.83 -3.45 1.36
C LEU A 53 -5.35 -3.30 1.08
N LEU A 54 -5.79 -3.58 -0.14
CA LEU A 54 -7.19 -3.44 -0.54
C LEU A 54 -8.08 -4.60 -0.07
N THR A 55 -7.60 -5.84 -0.20
CA THR A 55 -8.45 -7.04 -0.08
C THR A 55 -8.10 -7.94 1.10
N GLY A 56 -6.95 -7.70 1.75
CA GLY A 56 -6.42 -8.53 2.82
C GLY A 56 -5.93 -9.92 2.38
N ARG A 57 -5.87 -10.20 1.07
CA ARG A 57 -5.43 -11.49 0.52
C ARG A 57 -3.96 -11.77 0.90
N PRO A 58 -3.64 -12.93 1.49
CA PRO A 58 -2.27 -13.25 1.93
C PRO A 58 -1.36 -13.79 0.81
N LYS A 59 -1.94 -14.35 -0.27
CA LYS A 59 -1.17 -14.98 -1.35
C LYS A 59 -0.97 -14.04 -2.55
N GLY A 60 0.18 -14.17 -3.20
CA GLY A 60 0.52 -13.44 -4.43
C GLY A 60 0.67 -11.93 -4.19
N TYR A 61 1.29 -11.56 -3.07
CA TYR A 61 1.57 -10.17 -2.69
C TYR A 61 2.75 -9.63 -3.48
N MET A 62 2.55 -8.49 -4.13
CA MET A 62 3.57 -7.77 -4.87
C MET A 62 4.13 -6.65 -3.99
N ARG A 63 5.39 -6.79 -3.55
CA ARG A 63 6.03 -5.82 -2.62
C ARG A 63 6.12 -4.40 -3.19
N LYS A 64 6.33 -4.24 -4.51
CA LYS A 64 6.42 -2.92 -5.16
C LYS A 64 5.15 -2.07 -5.09
N PHE A 65 3.99 -2.72 -5.02
CA PHE A 65 2.67 -2.07 -5.11
C PHE A 65 1.81 -2.30 -3.86
N GLY A 66 2.22 -3.16 -2.93
CA GLY A 66 1.46 -3.47 -1.71
C GLY A 66 0.15 -4.24 -1.93
N ILE A 67 -0.07 -4.80 -3.11
CA ILE A 67 -1.34 -5.43 -3.52
C ILE A 67 -1.14 -6.86 -4.01
N ASN A 68 -2.24 -7.59 -4.18
CA ASN A 68 -2.19 -8.92 -4.76
C ASN A 68 -2.22 -8.89 -6.30
N ARG A 69 -1.75 -9.97 -6.93
CA ARG A 69 -1.70 -10.14 -8.39
C ARG A 69 -3.04 -9.96 -9.14
N VAL A 70 -4.16 -10.33 -8.53
CA VAL A 70 -5.48 -10.29 -9.19
C VAL A 70 -5.97 -8.85 -9.23
N THR A 71 -5.86 -8.14 -8.11
CA THR A 71 -6.20 -6.72 -8.06
C THR A 71 -5.28 -5.92 -8.98
N PHE A 72 -3.97 -6.23 -9.05
CA PHE A 72 -3.08 -5.60 -10.04
C PHE A 72 -3.52 -5.83 -11.49
N ARG A 73 -3.95 -7.06 -11.83
CA ARG A 73 -4.49 -7.35 -13.18
C ARG A 73 -5.77 -6.56 -13.46
N GLN A 74 -6.67 -6.48 -12.50
CA GLN A 74 -7.91 -5.70 -12.60
C GLN A 74 -7.60 -4.22 -12.91
N MET A 75 -6.59 -3.64 -12.24
CA MET A 75 -6.17 -2.26 -12.47
C MET A 75 -5.65 -1.99 -13.89
N ALA A 76 -4.95 -2.97 -14.47
CA ALA A 76 -4.46 -2.86 -15.83
C ALA A 76 -5.59 -3.01 -16.86
N LEU A 77 -6.61 -3.81 -16.56
CA LEU A 77 -7.78 -3.97 -17.42
C LEU A 77 -8.70 -2.74 -17.38
N ASP A 78 -8.80 -2.06 -16.25
CA ASP A 78 -9.66 -0.87 -16.07
C ASP A 78 -9.04 0.44 -16.65
N ASP A 79 -8.03 0.31 -17.50
CA ASP A 79 -7.22 1.39 -18.11
C ASP A 79 -6.57 2.36 -17.09
N TYR A 80 -6.56 2.03 -15.79
CA TYR A 80 -6.15 2.98 -14.76
C TYR A 80 -4.63 3.19 -14.75
N LEU A 81 -3.86 2.11 -14.65
CA LEU A 81 -2.40 2.16 -14.63
C LEU A 81 -1.81 2.51 -15.99
N THR A 82 -2.45 2.07 -17.07
CA THR A 82 -2.05 2.38 -18.45
C THR A 82 -2.20 3.85 -18.75
N ARG A 83 -3.30 4.48 -18.32
CA ARG A 83 -3.50 5.93 -18.47
C ARG A 83 -2.47 6.75 -17.73
N LEU A 84 -2.15 6.39 -16.47
CA LEU A 84 -1.08 7.06 -15.72
C LEU A 84 0.28 6.91 -16.41
N ARG A 85 0.63 5.69 -16.86
CA ARG A 85 1.88 5.44 -17.59
C ARG A 85 1.96 6.21 -18.90
N ASN A 86 0.88 6.27 -19.67
CA ASN A 86 0.86 6.95 -20.96
C ASN A 86 0.92 8.47 -20.76
N ALA A 87 0.22 9.01 -19.75
CA ALA A 87 0.29 10.40 -19.39
C ALA A 87 1.66 10.82 -18.87
N GLN A 88 2.33 9.93 -18.12
CA GLN A 88 3.73 10.08 -17.75
C GLN A 88 4.57 10.16 -19.03
N LYS A 89 4.54 9.16 -19.92
CA LYS A 89 5.29 9.20 -21.19
C LYS A 89 5.02 10.44 -22.06
N ALA A 90 3.80 10.97 -22.04
CA ALA A 90 3.41 12.16 -22.80
C ALA A 90 3.76 13.49 -22.12
N GLY A 91 4.28 13.48 -20.89
CA GLY A 91 4.66 14.69 -20.15
C GLY A 91 3.49 15.47 -19.55
N HIS A 92 2.31 14.85 -19.38
CA HIS A 92 1.15 15.52 -18.79
C HIS A 92 1.30 15.71 -17.28
N ARG A 93 1.22 16.97 -16.81
CA ARG A 93 1.34 17.32 -15.38
C ARG A 93 0.17 16.82 -14.54
N THR A 94 -1.01 16.68 -15.15
CA THR A 94 -2.25 16.27 -14.50
C THR A 94 -3.04 15.28 -15.35
N VAL A 95 -3.66 14.29 -14.70
CA VAL A 95 -4.52 13.29 -15.34
C VAL A 95 -5.88 13.29 -14.69
N VAL A 96 -6.93 13.25 -15.50
CA VAL A 96 -8.31 13.12 -15.05
C VAL A 96 -8.79 11.70 -15.31
N ILE A 97 -9.33 11.04 -14.28
CA ILE A 97 -9.82 9.67 -14.34
C ILE A 97 -11.21 9.58 -13.69
N PRO A 98 -12.19 8.89 -14.27
CA PRO A 98 -13.49 8.66 -13.61
C PRO A 98 -13.32 7.94 -12.28
N SER A 99 -14.07 8.35 -11.26
CA SER A 99 -13.97 7.79 -9.91
C SER A 99 -14.71 6.46 -9.78
N SER A 100 -14.13 5.55 -9.01
CA SER A 100 -14.72 4.28 -8.58
C SER A 100 -14.12 3.93 -7.23
N LYS A 101 -14.86 3.20 -6.37
CA LYS A 101 -14.36 2.81 -5.03
C LYS A 101 -12.99 2.14 -5.10
N MET A 102 -12.76 1.32 -6.12
CA MET A 102 -11.48 0.66 -6.32
C MET A 102 -10.39 1.66 -6.73
N LYS A 103 -10.69 2.57 -7.66
CA LYS A 103 -9.76 3.61 -8.12
C LYS A 103 -9.37 4.57 -7.00
N LYS A 104 -10.32 4.97 -6.14
CA LYS A 104 -10.07 5.80 -4.95
C LYS A 104 -9.07 5.14 -3.99
N GLY A 105 -9.29 3.87 -3.63
CA GLY A 105 -8.35 3.13 -2.78
C GLY A 105 -6.98 2.90 -3.43
N ILE A 106 -6.91 2.85 -4.77
CA ILE A 106 -5.63 2.72 -5.48
C ILE A 106 -4.87 4.05 -5.50
N THR A 107 -5.54 5.17 -5.74
CA THR A 107 -4.91 6.49 -5.66
C THR A 107 -4.24 6.71 -4.31
N GLU A 108 -4.90 6.32 -3.22
CA GLU A 108 -4.34 6.38 -1.87
C GLU A 108 -3.06 5.54 -1.77
N ILE A 109 -3.08 4.28 -2.22
CA ILE A 109 -1.90 3.41 -2.17
C ILE A 109 -0.76 3.96 -3.04
N LEU A 110 -1.06 4.48 -4.23
CA LEU A 110 -0.04 5.03 -5.12
C LEU A 110 0.58 6.32 -4.56
N TYR A 111 -0.20 7.11 -3.80
CA TYR A 111 0.30 8.26 -3.06
C TYR A 111 1.17 7.84 -1.87
N ASP A 112 0.73 6.87 -1.08
CA ASP A 112 1.49 6.35 0.07
C ASP A 112 2.83 5.72 -0.34
N GLN A 113 2.86 5.05 -1.49
CA GLN A 113 4.10 4.51 -2.07
C GLN A 113 4.94 5.58 -2.79
N GLY A 114 4.43 6.80 -2.93
CA GLY A 114 5.13 7.93 -3.52
C GLY A 114 5.31 7.83 -5.04
N TYR A 115 4.39 7.18 -5.76
CA TYR A 115 4.34 7.18 -7.24
C TYR A 115 3.57 8.39 -7.80
N ILE A 116 2.72 9.01 -6.97
CA ILE A 116 1.90 10.18 -7.31
C ILE A 116 2.30 11.35 -6.41
N LEU A 117 2.32 12.57 -6.94
CA LEU A 117 2.65 13.77 -6.15
C LEU A 117 1.49 14.20 -5.27
N LYS A 118 0.32 14.37 -5.86
CA LYS A 118 -0.92 14.80 -5.20
C LYS A 118 -2.12 14.23 -5.96
N TYR A 119 -3.24 14.06 -5.28
CA TYR A 119 -4.51 13.72 -5.92
C TYR A 119 -5.64 14.53 -5.27
N LYS A 120 -6.72 14.74 -6.03
CA LYS A 120 -7.97 15.37 -5.59
C LYS A 120 -9.13 14.50 -6.05
N PHE A 121 -10.08 14.27 -5.15
CA PHE A 121 -11.36 13.66 -5.49
C PHE A 121 -12.38 14.78 -5.66
N ASP A 122 -12.90 14.94 -6.87
CA ASP A 122 -13.96 15.89 -7.19
C ASP A 122 -15.24 15.08 -7.46
N ASP A 123 -16.09 14.93 -6.44
CA ASP A 123 -17.33 14.16 -6.55
C ASP A 123 -18.49 14.97 -7.17
N GLU A 124 -18.27 16.25 -7.49
CA GLU A 124 -19.27 17.20 -8.00
C GLU A 124 -19.34 17.25 -9.55
N GLU A 125 -18.27 16.89 -10.25
CA GLU A 125 -18.23 16.89 -11.72
C GLU A 125 -18.62 15.52 -12.29
N GLY A 126 -19.90 15.38 -12.66
CA GLY A 126 -20.41 14.27 -13.50
C GLY A 126 -20.92 13.03 -12.76
N ILE A 127 -21.47 12.07 -13.52
CA ILE A 127 -22.03 10.82 -12.99
C ILE A 127 -20.89 9.95 -12.46
N GLY A 128 -20.71 9.94 -11.14
CA GLY A 128 -19.73 9.11 -10.44
C GLY A 128 -18.42 9.81 -10.04
N GLY A 129 -18.30 11.12 -10.22
CA GLY A 129 -17.14 11.93 -9.80
C GLY A 129 -15.85 11.66 -10.59
N VAL A 130 -14.87 12.55 -10.45
CA VAL A 130 -13.55 12.47 -11.10
C VAL A 130 -12.40 12.51 -10.11
N ILE A 131 -11.32 11.85 -10.47
CA ILE A 131 -10.05 11.83 -9.75
C ILE A 131 -9.05 12.63 -10.58
N ARG A 132 -8.58 13.74 -10.02
CA ARG A 132 -7.50 14.54 -10.60
C ARG A 132 -6.19 14.14 -9.94
N ILE A 133 -5.23 13.67 -10.73
CA ILE A 133 -3.95 13.13 -10.25
C ILE A 133 -2.82 14.00 -10.81
N ALA A 134 -1.95 14.50 -9.93
CA ALA A 134 -0.68 15.10 -10.32
C ALA A 134 0.41 14.02 -10.35
N ILE A 135 0.98 13.75 -11.53
CA ILE A 135 2.01 12.72 -11.72
C ILE A 135 3.30 13.18 -11.04
N LYS A 136 4.01 12.25 -10.38
CA LYS A 136 5.33 12.52 -9.81
C LYS A 136 6.39 12.38 -10.90
N TYR A 137 7.21 13.41 -11.04
CA TYR A 137 8.36 13.48 -11.95
C TYR A 137 9.65 13.16 -11.18
N ASP A 138 10.66 12.64 -11.87
CA ASP A 138 11.98 12.43 -11.27
C ASP A 138 12.58 13.80 -10.86
N PRO A 139 13.04 13.96 -9.60
CA PRO A 139 13.46 15.26 -9.08
C PRO A 139 14.71 15.84 -9.77
N VAL A 140 15.49 15.02 -10.48
CA VAL A 140 16.73 15.43 -11.15
C VAL A 140 16.50 15.88 -12.58
N THR A 141 15.70 15.13 -13.35
CA THR A 141 15.44 15.44 -14.76
C THR A 141 14.22 16.31 -14.98
N LYS A 142 13.31 16.42 -13.99
CA LYS A 142 11.94 16.97 -14.17
C LYS A 142 11.19 16.35 -15.35
N GLU A 143 11.67 15.20 -15.82
CA GLU A 143 11.04 14.38 -16.82
C GLU A 143 10.08 13.41 -16.11
N PRO A 144 8.97 13.07 -16.79
CA PRO A 144 7.90 12.30 -16.19
C PRO A 144 8.31 10.90 -15.78
#